data_AF-A0A925LXQ3-F1
#
_entry.id   AF-A0A925LXQ3-F1
#
_cell.length_a   1.000
_cell.length_b   1.000
_cell.length_c   1.000
_cell.angle_alpha   90.00
_cell.angle_beta   90.00
_cell.angle_gamma   90.00
#
_symmetry.space_group_name_H-M   'P 1'
#
loop_
_entity.id
_entity.type
_entity.pdbx_description
1 polymer ?
#
loop_
_entity_poly.entity_id
_entity_poly.type
_entity_poly.pdbx_seq_one_letter_code
_entity_poly.pdbx_strand_id
1 'polypeptide(L)'
;MQFLKKSLCLMLVMAVAVSVSADETKEKKKKGEKKAPSPTAKFVEKLELTDAQKEQAAAIDKEFAPKMAEIAKARQAVLTDEQKTAEKEARKAAKDAGKTGPEARKAVDEALKLSDEQKTKMKEIGKQETEVNGKIVEALKKFLTPEQIEKLPKVGGKKDGEKKKKKDAA
;
A
#
# COMPACT_ATOMS: atom_id res chain seq x y z
N MET A 1 -25.16 43.83 -21.52
CA MET A 1 -26.26 43.32 -22.38
C MET A 1 -25.71 43.10 -23.77
N GLN A 2 -25.74 41.87 -24.27
CA GLN A 2 -25.99 41.49 -25.68
C GLN A 2 -25.95 39.96 -25.75
N PHE A 3 -27.03 39.38 -25.23
CA PHE A 3 -27.51 38.08 -25.70
C PHE A 3 -27.95 38.23 -27.17
N LEU A 4 -28.04 37.09 -27.86
CA LEU A 4 -28.60 36.87 -29.21
C LEU A 4 -27.68 37.20 -30.39
N LYS A 5 -27.07 36.14 -30.93
CA LYS A 5 -27.55 35.54 -32.19
C LYS A 5 -27.02 34.11 -32.34
N LYS A 6 -27.94 33.17 -32.18
CA LYS A 6 -27.79 31.76 -32.55
C LYS A 6 -27.92 31.61 -34.07
N SER A 7 -27.49 30.44 -34.54
CA SER A 7 -27.93 29.75 -35.76
C SER A 7 -27.18 30.11 -37.04
N LEU A 8 -26.55 29.15 -37.71
CA LEU A 8 -27.24 28.28 -38.67
C LEU A 8 -26.23 27.45 -39.51
N CYS A 9 -26.50 26.14 -39.64
CA CYS A 9 -26.11 25.22 -40.74
C CYS A 9 -24.62 24.93 -41.02
N LEU A 10 -24.20 23.80 -41.59
CA LEU A 10 -24.70 22.44 -41.85
C LEU A 10 -23.50 21.74 -42.53
N MET A 11 -23.32 20.45 -42.26
CA MET A 11 -22.51 19.42 -42.95
C MET A 11 -21.75 19.77 -44.25
N LEU A 12 -20.53 19.22 -44.42
CA LEU A 12 -20.30 17.99 -45.22
C LEU A 12 -18.81 17.56 -45.17
N VAL A 13 -18.62 16.25 -45.10
CA VAL A 13 -17.38 15.46 -45.08
C VAL A 13 -16.76 15.34 -46.47
N MET A 14 -15.42 15.41 -46.60
CA MET A 14 -14.70 14.46 -47.46
C MET A 14 -13.24 14.29 -47.05
N ALA A 15 -12.85 13.02 -46.93
CA ALA A 15 -11.57 12.52 -46.51
C ALA A 15 -10.51 12.56 -47.62
N VAL A 16 -9.24 12.75 -47.24
CA VAL A 16 -8.11 12.14 -47.92
C VAL A 16 -7.22 11.51 -46.83
N ALA A 17 -7.17 10.19 -46.87
CA ALA A 17 -6.25 9.37 -46.11
C ALA A 17 -4.87 9.42 -46.78
N VAL A 18 -3.82 9.66 -46.00
CA VAL A 18 -2.47 9.17 -46.31
C VAL A 18 -1.99 8.41 -45.09
N SER A 19 -1.85 7.12 -45.30
CA SER A 19 -1.33 6.10 -44.40
C SER A 19 0.14 6.38 -44.12
N VAL A 20 0.50 6.66 -42.86
CA VAL A 20 1.86 6.43 -42.39
C VAL A 20 1.80 5.27 -41.39
N SER A 21 2.21 4.10 -41.86
CA SER A 21 2.56 2.97 -41.02
C SER A 21 3.91 3.29 -40.37
N ALA A 22 3.90 3.55 -39.07
CA ALA A 22 5.07 3.41 -38.22
C ALA A 22 4.58 2.81 -36.91
N ASP A 23 4.96 1.55 -36.75
CA ASP A 23 4.74 0.66 -35.62
C ASP A 23 5.33 1.26 -34.35
N GLU A 24 4.48 1.88 -33.52
CA GLU A 24 4.72 2.00 -32.09
C GLU A 24 3.38 1.83 -31.39
N THR A 25 3.01 0.56 -31.22
CA THR A 25 2.05 0.16 -30.21
C THR A 25 2.62 0.54 -28.85
N LYS A 26 2.43 1.80 -28.44
CA LYS A 26 2.34 2.15 -27.02
C LYS A 26 1.15 1.38 -26.51
N GLU A 27 1.41 0.17 -26.04
CA GLU A 27 0.58 -0.50 -25.07
C GLU A 27 0.22 0.55 -24.03
N LYS A 28 -1.02 1.03 -24.09
CA LYS A 28 -1.68 1.55 -22.91
C LYS A 28 -1.62 0.38 -21.94
N LYS A 29 -0.59 0.35 -21.08
CA LYS A 29 -0.54 -0.50 -19.90
C LYS A 29 -1.93 -0.37 -19.31
N LYS A 30 -2.76 -1.42 -19.48
CA LYS A 30 -3.95 -1.60 -18.66
C LYS A 30 -3.43 -1.32 -17.27
N LYS A 31 -3.98 -0.29 -16.63
CA LYS A 31 -3.75 0.00 -15.23
C LYS A 31 -4.12 -1.29 -14.53
N GLY A 32 -3.13 -2.17 -14.35
CA GLY A 32 -3.34 -3.53 -13.91
C GLY A 32 -4.13 -3.42 -12.63
N GLU A 33 -5.13 -4.29 -12.47
CA GLU A 33 -5.70 -4.54 -11.16
C GLU A 33 -4.53 -4.53 -10.19
N LYS A 34 -4.52 -3.54 -9.30
CA LYS A 34 -3.55 -3.50 -8.22
C LYS A 34 -3.92 -4.69 -7.36
N LYS A 35 -3.40 -5.88 -7.69
CA LYS A 35 -3.49 -7.05 -6.84
C LYS A 35 -3.07 -6.57 -5.47
N ALA A 36 -3.89 -6.88 -4.46
CA ALA A 36 -3.55 -6.55 -3.09
C ALA A 36 -2.11 -7.03 -2.84
N PRO A 37 -1.27 -6.24 -2.15
CA PRO A 37 0.10 -6.63 -1.89
C PRO A 37 0.10 -7.99 -1.21
N SER A 38 0.93 -8.91 -1.71
CA SER A 38 0.96 -10.27 -1.19
C SER A 38 1.49 -10.29 0.25
N PRO A 39 1.10 -11.26 1.09
CA PRO A 39 1.54 -11.34 2.49
C PRO A 39 3.06 -11.24 2.68
N THR A 40 3.85 -11.84 1.78
CA THR A 40 5.31 -11.84 1.82
C THR A 40 5.95 -10.58 1.23
N ALA A 41 5.24 -9.83 0.37
CA ALA A 41 5.81 -8.74 -0.44
C ALA A 41 6.65 -7.75 0.38
N LYS A 42 6.12 -7.27 1.52
CA LYS A 42 6.81 -6.28 2.37
C LYS A 42 8.09 -6.80 3.04
N PHE A 43 8.25 -8.11 3.12
CA PHE A 43 9.41 -8.76 3.73
C PHE A 43 10.51 -9.01 2.70
N VAL A 44 10.11 -9.31 1.45
CA VAL A 44 11.03 -9.75 0.39
C VAL A 44 11.31 -8.67 -0.65
N GLU A 45 10.62 -7.52 -0.62
CA GLU A 45 10.78 -6.42 -1.59
C GLU A 45 12.24 -5.96 -1.78
N LYS A 46 13.07 -6.07 -0.74
CA LYS A 46 14.49 -5.67 -0.76
C LYS A 46 15.46 -6.83 -0.91
N LEU A 47 14.95 -8.04 -1.16
CA LEU A 47 15.75 -9.26 -1.30
C LEU A 47 15.79 -9.68 -2.76
N GLU A 48 16.98 -10.10 -3.20
CA GLU A 48 17.12 -10.83 -4.44
C GLU A 48 16.83 -12.30 -4.15
N LEU A 49 15.67 -12.77 -4.62
CA LEU A 49 15.24 -14.17 -4.47
C LEU A 49 15.50 -14.97 -5.74
N THR A 50 15.94 -16.21 -5.59
CA THR A 50 15.96 -17.18 -6.70
C THR A 50 14.53 -17.58 -7.09
N ASP A 51 14.35 -18.18 -8.27
CA ASP A 51 13.02 -18.58 -8.71
C ASP A 51 12.37 -19.64 -7.80
N ALA A 52 13.17 -20.59 -7.30
CA ALA A 52 12.72 -21.56 -6.30
C ALA A 52 12.24 -20.87 -4.99
N GLN A 53 12.94 -19.84 -4.53
CA GLN A 53 12.54 -19.07 -3.34
C GLN A 53 11.26 -18.24 -3.60
N LYS A 54 11.08 -17.72 -4.82
CA LYS A 54 9.83 -17.03 -5.22
C LYS A 54 8.64 -17.98 -5.22
N GLU A 55 8.82 -19.22 -5.67
CA GLU A 55 7.75 -20.24 -5.62
C GLU A 55 7.36 -20.58 -4.19
N GLN A 56 8.33 -20.73 -3.28
CA GLN A 56 8.08 -20.95 -1.86
C GLN A 56 7.40 -19.75 -1.20
N ALA A 57 7.81 -18.52 -1.52
CA ALA A 57 7.14 -17.31 -1.06
C ALA A 57 5.69 -17.21 -1.57
N ALA A 58 5.43 -17.61 -2.82
CA ALA A 58 4.09 -17.65 -3.39
C ALA A 58 3.19 -18.71 -2.73
N ALA A 59 3.75 -19.82 -2.24
CA ALA A 59 3.01 -20.80 -1.45
C ALA A 59 2.59 -20.21 -0.09
N ILE A 60 3.51 -19.51 0.60
CA ILE A 60 3.20 -18.77 1.83
C ILE A 60 2.12 -17.70 1.56
N ASP A 61 2.22 -16.98 0.45
CA ASP A 61 1.22 -15.98 0.09
C ASP A 61 -0.19 -16.59 -0.02
N LYS A 62 -0.33 -17.77 -0.62
CA LYS A 62 -1.62 -18.47 -0.70
C LYS A 62 -2.14 -18.90 0.68
N GLU A 63 -1.25 -19.40 1.55
CA GLU A 63 -1.61 -19.85 2.90
C GLU A 63 -2.09 -18.70 3.79
N PHE A 64 -1.42 -17.55 3.72
CA PHE A 64 -1.67 -16.42 4.62
C PHE A 64 -2.58 -15.33 4.03
N ALA A 65 -2.83 -15.32 2.72
CA ALA A 65 -3.77 -14.40 2.08
C ALA A 65 -5.16 -14.35 2.75
N PRO A 66 -5.84 -15.46 3.08
CA PRO A 66 -7.16 -15.40 3.72
C PRO A 66 -7.10 -14.70 5.09
N LYS A 67 -6.10 -15.04 5.92
CA LYS A 67 -5.92 -14.42 7.25
C LYS A 67 -5.62 -12.92 7.16
N MET A 68 -4.78 -12.52 6.20
CA MET A 68 -4.49 -11.10 5.97
C MET A 68 -5.72 -10.34 5.45
N ALA A 69 -6.56 -10.98 4.62
CA ALA A 69 -7.81 -10.40 4.15
C ALA A 69 -8.83 -10.25 5.29
N GLU A 70 -8.93 -11.21 6.20
CA GLU A 70 -9.78 -11.11 7.39
C GLU A 70 -9.34 -9.97 8.31
N ILE A 71 -8.04 -9.84 8.57
CA ILE A 71 -7.48 -8.71 9.34
C ILE A 71 -7.80 -7.37 8.68
N ALA A 72 -7.65 -7.28 7.35
CA ALA A 72 -7.98 -6.08 6.60
C ALA A 72 -9.47 -5.72 6.72
N LYS A 73 -10.36 -6.71 6.60
CA LYS A 73 -11.81 -6.53 6.78
C LYS A 73 -12.15 -6.11 8.22
N ALA A 74 -11.56 -6.76 9.22
CA ALA A 74 -11.76 -6.42 10.62
C ALA A 74 -11.36 -4.96 10.90
N ARG A 75 -10.21 -4.52 10.36
CA ARG A 75 -9.78 -3.12 10.46
C ARG A 75 -10.77 -2.15 9.83
N GLN A 76 -11.29 -2.47 8.65
CA GLN A 76 -12.27 -1.62 7.96
C GLN A 76 -13.61 -1.57 8.70
N ALA A 77 -14.03 -2.66 9.35
CA ALA A 77 -15.27 -2.74 10.10
C ALA A 77 -15.26 -1.90 11.39
N VAL A 78 -14.08 -1.54 11.92
CA VAL A 78 -13.96 -0.67 13.09
C VAL A 78 -14.27 0.80 12.76
N LEU A 79 -14.07 1.22 11.51
CA LEU A 79 -14.22 2.61 11.09
C LEU A 79 -15.61 2.87 10.52
N THR A 80 -16.14 4.06 10.78
CA THR A 80 -17.31 4.59 10.07
C THR A 80 -16.96 4.97 8.62
N ASP A 81 -17.95 5.16 7.76
CA ASP A 81 -17.70 5.53 6.36
C ASP A 81 -17.06 6.93 6.22
N GLU A 82 -17.43 7.85 7.11
CA GLU A 82 -16.78 9.17 7.23
C GLU A 82 -15.31 9.01 7.63
N GLN A 83 -15.02 8.17 8.62
CA GLN A 83 -13.65 7.88 9.05
C GLN A 83 -12.83 7.18 7.97
N LYS A 84 -13.41 6.27 7.17
CA LYS A 84 -12.72 5.66 6.01
C LYS A 84 -12.33 6.71 4.97
N THR A 85 -13.20 7.68 4.73
CA THR A 85 -12.92 8.80 3.82
C THR A 85 -11.82 9.69 4.38
N ALA A 86 -11.93 10.08 5.66
CA ALA A 86 -10.90 10.84 6.36
C ALA A 86 -9.54 10.11 6.38
N GLU A 87 -9.53 8.77 6.55
CA GLU A 87 -8.31 7.96 6.48
C GLU A 87 -7.65 8.09 5.12
N LYS A 88 -8.42 7.96 4.04
CA LYS A 88 -7.92 8.03 2.67
C LYS A 88 -7.35 9.41 2.36
N GLU A 89 -8.05 10.47 2.76
CA GLU A 89 -7.61 11.85 2.57
C GLU A 89 -6.37 12.16 3.40
N ALA A 90 -6.33 11.78 4.67
CA ALA A 90 -5.17 11.97 5.54
C ALA A 90 -3.95 11.20 5.04
N ARG A 91 -4.13 9.96 4.55
CA ARG A 91 -3.04 9.20 3.91
C ARG A 91 -2.53 9.87 2.65
N LYS A 92 -3.43 10.42 1.82
CA LYS A 92 -3.05 11.17 0.62
C LYS A 92 -2.29 12.45 0.99
N ALA A 93 -2.81 13.24 1.92
CA ALA A 93 -2.18 14.47 2.39
C ALA A 93 -0.82 14.21 3.03
N ALA A 94 -0.69 13.15 3.85
CA ALA A 94 0.60 12.75 4.43
C ALA A 94 1.61 12.39 3.33
N LYS A 95 1.19 11.65 2.30
CA LYS A 95 2.04 11.31 1.16
C LYS A 95 2.45 12.54 0.35
N ASP A 96 1.49 13.42 0.03
CA ASP A 96 1.75 14.65 -0.73
C ASP A 96 2.69 15.60 0.04
N ALA A 97 2.62 15.57 1.37
CA ALA A 97 3.54 16.29 2.27
C ALA A 97 4.86 15.56 2.54
N GLY A 98 5.13 14.42 1.89
CA GLY A 98 6.36 13.65 2.08
C GLY A 98 6.51 12.97 3.45
N LYS A 99 5.47 12.94 4.28
CA LYS A 99 5.50 12.29 5.60
C LYS A 99 5.61 10.78 5.42
N THR A 100 6.48 10.14 6.20
CA THR A 100 6.69 8.70 6.16
C THR A 100 6.69 8.08 7.56
N GLY A 101 6.48 6.75 7.61
CA GLY A 101 6.61 6.00 8.85
C GLY A 101 5.73 6.52 10.01
N PRO A 102 6.30 6.82 11.19
CA PRO A 102 5.53 7.30 12.35
C PRO A 102 4.78 8.61 12.11
N GLU A 103 5.33 9.54 11.34
CA GLU A 103 4.71 10.85 11.10
C GLU A 103 3.44 10.73 10.27
N ALA A 104 3.49 9.89 9.22
CA ALA A 104 2.31 9.61 8.41
C ALA A 104 1.23 8.90 9.23
N ARG A 105 1.62 7.96 10.10
CA ARG A 105 0.67 7.28 11.01
C ARG A 105 0.01 8.27 11.96
N LYS A 106 0.79 9.14 12.60
CA LYS A 106 0.28 10.17 13.51
C LYS A 106 -0.72 11.09 12.81
N ALA A 107 -0.41 11.54 11.58
CA ALA A 107 -1.31 12.40 10.80
C ALA A 107 -2.64 11.71 10.48
N VAL A 108 -2.63 10.40 10.22
CA VAL A 108 -3.85 9.61 9.99
C VAL A 108 -4.62 9.41 11.28
N ASP A 109 -3.94 9.07 12.38
CA ASP A 109 -4.58 8.85 13.69
C ASP A 109 -5.25 10.13 14.23
N GLU A 110 -4.59 11.29 14.06
CA GLU A 110 -5.15 12.61 14.40
C GLU A 110 -6.41 12.94 13.57
N ALA A 111 -6.43 12.55 12.29
CA ALA A 111 -7.59 12.77 11.42
C ALA A 111 -8.77 11.83 11.75
N LEU A 112 -8.49 10.62 12.21
CA LEU A 112 -9.50 9.60 12.47
C LEU A 112 -10.31 9.82 13.75
N LYS A 113 -9.74 10.54 14.74
CA LYS A 113 -10.37 10.84 16.03
C LYS A 113 -11.09 9.63 16.65
N LEU A 114 -10.40 8.49 16.69
CA LEU A 114 -10.98 7.21 17.11
C LEU A 114 -11.53 7.29 18.54
N SER A 115 -12.68 6.64 18.78
CA SER A 115 -13.16 6.41 20.15
C SER A 115 -12.25 5.43 20.90
N ASP A 116 -12.37 5.36 22.22
CA ASP A 116 -11.53 4.44 23.01
C ASP A 116 -11.83 2.97 22.73
N GLU A 117 -13.09 2.65 22.41
CA GLU A 117 -13.48 1.31 21.95
C GLU A 117 -12.83 0.99 20.58
N GLN A 118 -12.85 1.94 19.63
CA GLN A 118 -12.20 1.76 18.33
C GLN A 118 -10.69 1.60 18.48
N LYS A 119 -10.04 2.38 19.34
CA LYS A 119 -8.60 2.24 19.65
C LYS A 119 -8.29 0.86 20.22
N THR A 120 -9.13 0.35 21.11
CA THR A 120 -8.97 -0.98 21.70
C THR A 120 -9.05 -2.08 20.64
N LYS A 121 -10.09 -2.05 19.79
CA LYS A 121 -10.24 -2.98 18.65
C LYS A 121 -9.06 -2.89 17.68
N MET A 122 -8.62 -1.68 17.33
CA MET A 122 -7.44 -1.48 16.47
C MET A 122 -6.16 -2.06 17.08
N LYS A 123 -5.98 -1.95 18.40
CA LYS A 123 -4.82 -2.52 19.10
C LYS A 123 -4.85 -4.06 19.07
N GLU A 124 -6.01 -4.67 19.25
CA GLU A 124 -6.19 -6.13 19.17
C GLU A 124 -5.93 -6.64 17.76
N ILE A 125 -6.53 -6.01 16.75
CA ILE A 125 -6.27 -6.31 15.34
C ILE A 125 -4.78 -6.15 15.02
N GLY A 126 -4.12 -5.12 15.55
CA GLY A 126 -2.69 -4.91 15.39
C GLY A 126 -1.83 -6.02 16.02
N LYS A 127 -2.25 -6.61 17.14
CA LYS A 127 -1.60 -7.79 17.72
C LYS A 127 -1.76 -9.02 16.82
N GLN A 128 -2.98 -9.26 16.32
CA GLN A 128 -3.26 -10.36 15.39
C GLN A 128 -2.43 -10.22 14.10
N GLU A 129 -2.35 -9.00 13.54
CA GLU A 129 -1.51 -8.72 12.37
C GLU A 129 -0.04 -8.97 12.68
N THR A 130 0.44 -8.57 13.86
CA THR A 130 1.82 -8.82 14.29
C THR A 130 2.12 -10.31 14.41
N GLU A 131 1.21 -11.10 14.98
CA GLU A 131 1.36 -12.54 15.12
C GLU A 131 1.41 -13.23 13.75
N VAL A 132 0.48 -12.90 12.85
CA VAL A 132 0.45 -13.45 11.48
C VAL A 132 1.72 -13.09 10.72
N ASN A 133 2.18 -11.84 10.84
CA ASN A 133 3.46 -11.41 10.26
C ASN A 133 4.65 -12.18 10.82
N GLY A 134 4.64 -12.52 12.12
CA GLY A 134 5.68 -13.32 12.75
C GLY A 134 5.75 -14.71 12.12
N LYS A 135 4.60 -15.37 11.96
CA LYS A 135 4.47 -16.68 11.32
C LYS A 135 4.93 -16.66 9.86
N ILE A 136 4.62 -15.59 9.11
CA ILE A 136 5.12 -15.40 7.73
C ILE A 136 6.65 -15.32 7.72
N VAL A 137 7.25 -14.53 8.61
CA VAL A 137 8.71 -14.40 8.69
C VAL A 137 9.37 -15.72 9.10
N GLU A 138 8.79 -16.46 10.05
CA GLU A 138 9.27 -17.79 10.42
C GLU A 138 9.21 -18.77 9.25
N ALA A 139 8.16 -18.72 8.43
CA ALA A 139 8.05 -19.53 7.23
C ALA A 139 9.09 -19.15 6.16
N LEU A 140 9.32 -17.85 5.94
CA LEU A 140 10.35 -17.34 5.01
C LEU A 140 11.76 -17.80 5.43
N LYS A 141 12.09 -17.75 6.73
CA LYS A 141 13.41 -18.15 7.25
C LYS A 141 13.78 -19.61 6.97
N LYS A 142 12.83 -20.48 6.64
CA LYS A 142 13.10 -21.90 6.35
C LYS A 142 13.83 -22.14 5.03
N PHE A 143 13.82 -21.18 4.12
CA PHE A 143 14.41 -21.33 2.78
C PHE A 143 15.27 -20.15 2.32
N LEU A 144 15.33 -19.08 3.11
CA LEU A 144 16.22 -17.96 2.86
C LEU A 144 17.64 -18.27 3.34
N THR A 145 18.63 -17.69 2.66
CA THR A 145 20.04 -17.76 3.09
C THR A 145 20.25 -16.93 4.36
N PRO A 146 21.30 -17.20 5.15
CA PRO A 146 21.63 -16.38 6.32
C PRO A 146 21.70 -14.88 6.00
N GLU A 147 22.34 -14.52 4.88
CA GLU A 147 22.45 -13.13 4.42
C GLU A 147 21.10 -12.49 4.06
N GLN A 148 20.16 -13.26 3.51
CA GLN A 148 18.80 -12.79 3.22
C GLN A 148 17.99 -12.64 4.52
N ILE A 149 18.18 -13.54 5.48
CA ILE A 149 17.50 -13.50 6.79
C ILE A 149 17.87 -12.24 7.57
N GLU A 150 19.14 -11.83 7.55
CA GLU A 150 19.60 -10.60 8.21
C GLU A 150 18.96 -9.32 7.63
N LYS A 151 18.58 -9.36 6.35
CA LYS A 151 17.94 -8.25 5.64
C LYS A 151 16.42 -8.20 5.84
N LEU A 152 15.81 -9.22 6.48
CA LEU A 152 14.37 -9.21 6.76
C LEU A 152 13.99 -8.10 7.75
N PRO A 153 12.87 -7.39 7.55
CA PRO A 153 12.42 -6.38 8.50
C PRO A 153 11.94 -7.02 9.80
N LYS A 154 12.17 -6.33 10.93
CA LYS A 154 11.70 -6.78 12.25
C LYS A 154 10.16 -6.72 12.34
N VAL A 155 9.55 -7.81 12.79
CA VAL A 155 8.12 -7.88 13.10
C VAL A 155 7.87 -7.44 14.54
N GLY A 156 6.87 -6.60 14.78
CA GLY A 156 6.40 -6.28 16.13
C GLY A 156 7.29 -5.35 16.97
N GLY A 157 8.40 -4.84 16.42
CA GLY A 157 9.23 -3.86 17.11
C GLY A 157 8.66 -2.44 16.96
N LYS A 158 8.52 -1.71 18.07
CA LYS A 158 8.75 -0.25 18.01
C LYS A 158 10.05 -0.09 17.23
N LYS A 159 10.06 0.73 16.17
CA LYS A 159 11.31 1.33 15.72
C LYS A 159 11.91 1.92 17.00
N ASP A 160 13.04 1.39 17.45
CA ASP A 160 13.90 2.12 18.37
C ASP A 160 14.19 3.43 17.64
N GLY A 161 13.42 4.44 17.98
CA GLY A 161 13.66 5.80 17.56
C GLY A 161 15.01 6.14 18.15
N GLU A 162 16.04 6.06 17.30
CA GLU A 162 17.13 7.01 17.26
C GLU A 162 17.45 7.65 18.63
N LYS A 163 17.90 6.83 19.59
CA LYS A 163 18.68 7.30 20.73
C LYS A 163 20.10 7.59 20.22
N LYS A 164 20.22 8.50 19.25
CA LYS A 164 21.49 9.04 18.77
C LYS A 164 21.38 10.55 18.54
N LYS A 165 20.88 11.25 19.56
CA LYS A 165 21.04 12.71 19.70
C LYS A 165 21.05 13.13 21.17
N LYS A 166 22.01 12.61 21.96
CA LYS A 166 22.48 13.23 23.22
C LYS A 166 23.82 12.65 23.71
N LYS A 167 24.87 12.95 22.95
CA LYS A 167 26.33 12.94 23.24
C LYS A 167 26.85 13.61 21.96
N ASP A 168 26.88 14.93 21.82
CA ASP A 168 27.74 15.87 22.53
C ASP A 168 27.04 17.23 22.66
N ALA A 169 26.88 17.71 23.90
CA ALA A 169 26.66 19.11 24.28
C ALA A 169 26.58 19.18 25.80
N ALA A 170 27.76 19.16 26.44
CA ALA A 170 28.09 19.80 27.72
C ALA A 170 29.57 19.52 27.98
#